data_AF-A0A939U6B3-F1
#
_entry.id   AF-A0A939U6B3-F1
#
_cell.length_a   1.000
_cell.length_b   1.000
_cell.length_c   1.000
_cell.angle_alpha   90.00
_cell.angle_beta   90.00
_cell.angle_gamma   90.00
#
_symmetry.space_group_name_H-M   'P 1'
#
loop_
_entity.id
_entity.type
_entity.pdbx_description
1 polymer ?
#
loop_
_entity_poly.entity_id
_entity_poly.type
_entity_poly.pdbx_seq_one_letter_code
_entity_poly.pdbx_strand_id
1 'polypeptide(L)'
;MEFTSRGSVARKEFPGYGKRLAFNPYLPSWEYIPDGEPYVFGDRVYVYGSHDLYDGETFCLGDYVCWSAPVNDLADWRYEGVIYPKTSDPYNTDGHMCLYAPDVTVGPDGKYYLFYVLDKVGNVSVAVCDEPAGRYKFLGYVHYADGTLLGAREGDEPQFDPGVLTEGDETFLYTGFCARGDKSRHGAMLTVLGPDMLTIKEEPKFIAPGCEYSAGTGFEGHAYFEAASIRKKDGKYYFIYSSEVMHELCWAVSDSPRGEFKYGGVLVSNCDLHIGSYKPAEEASAYGANNHGSMVEIAGKWYIFYHRHTNGNWFSRQGCAEPLEFAADGRILQAEITSCGLNGGPLPDRGEYPAYIACNLFNEKHELYVNPEAARVVQAGGEGQYPYAYIRRISDGTTVGFKYFDCRAVKGIRILTRAYANGIFEIRASYGGEVLGTIEVHNENIWKAGECMFTDKAFPDGKQALYLTFKGTGGCSLKAFEFLH
;
A
#
# COMPACT_ATOMS: atom_id res chain seq x y z
N MET A 1 -11.62 -25.26 5.69
CA MET A 1 -11.42 -24.90 4.28
C MET A 1 -9.92 -24.90 4.04
N GLU A 2 -9.41 -25.87 3.29
CA GLU A 2 -8.00 -25.90 2.91
C GLU A 2 -7.78 -24.92 1.76
N PHE A 3 -7.09 -23.83 2.01
CA PHE A 3 -6.54 -22.98 0.95
C PHE A 3 -5.38 -23.74 0.31
N THR A 4 -5.70 -24.57 -0.68
CA THR A 4 -4.67 -25.33 -1.40
C THR A 4 -3.79 -24.40 -2.22
N SER A 5 -2.48 -24.65 -2.12
CA SER A 5 -1.32 -23.99 -2.71
C SER A 5 -1.25 -24.02 -4.25
N ARG A 6 -2.30 -23.59 -4.94
CA ARG A 6 -2.29 -23.52 -6.41
C ARG A 6 -1.98 -22.11 -6.91
N GLY A 7 -0.68 -21.81 -6.80
CA GLY A 7 0.12 -21.05 -7.75
C GLY A 7 -0.44 -19.72 -8.23
N SER A 8 0.34 -18.66 -8.00
CA SER A 8 0.31 -17.45 -8.82
C SER A 8 0.18 -17.84 -10.30
N VAL A 9 -1.02 -17.64 -10.87
CA VAL A 9 -1.16 -17.70 -12.32
C VAL A 9 -0.38 -16.51 -12.84
N ALA A 10 0.63 -16.77 -13.65
CA ALA A 10 1.43 -15.74 -14.31
C ALA A 10 0.49 -14.67 -14.87
N ARG A 11 0.71 -13.40 -14.49
CA ARG A 11 0.26 -12.27 -15.30
C ARG A 11 0.71 -12.61 -16.72
N LYS A 12 -0.27 -12.82 -17.61
CA LYS A 12 -0.08 -13.28 -18.99
C LYS A 12 1.13 -12.54 -19.57
N GLU A 13 2.09 -13.25 -20.15
CA GLU A 13 3.13 -12.59 -20.94
C GLU A 13 2.43 -11.69 -21.96
N PHE A 14 2.77 -10.40 -21.96
CA PHE A 14 2.23 -9.47 -22.96
C PHE A 14 2.79 -9.91 -24.31
N PRO A 15 1.96 -10.31 -25.29
CA PRO A 15 2.46 -10.85 -26.55
C PRO A 15 3.45 -9.89 -27.22
N GLY A 16 4.69 -10.34 -27.45
CA GLY A 16 5.75 -9.53 -28.04
C GLY A 16 6.66 -8.80 -27.06
N TYR A 17 6.45 -8.95 -25.74
CA TYR A 17 7.35 -8.44 -24.70
C TYR A 17 8.05 -9.61 -23.99
N GLY A 18 9.37 -9.71 -24.13
CA GLY A 18 10.17 -10.83 -23.58
C GLY A 18 10.35 -10.82 -22.05
N LYS A 19 9.52 -10.08 -21.30
CA LYS A 19 9.55 -9.98 -19.83
C LYS A 19 8.14 -9.80 -19.26
N ARG A 20 7.88 -10.32 -18.06
CA ARG A 20 6.66 -10.02 -17.28
C ARG A 20 6.66 -8.56 -16.83
N LEU A 21 5.49 -7.93 -16.84
CA LEU A 21 5.32 -6.55 -16.36
C LEU A 21 4.91 -6.53 -14.90
N ALA A 22 5.55 -5.64 -14.12
CA ALA A 22 5.00 -5.22 -12.84
C ALA A 22 4.04 -4.05 -13.08
N PHE A 23 3.07 -3.91 -12.19
CA PHE A 23 2.13 -2.78 -12.16
C PHE A 23 1.46 -2.78 -10.79
N ASN A 24 0.93 -1.64 -10.35
CA ASN A 24 0.17 -1.55 -9.12
C ASN A 24 -1.28 -2.06 -9.30
N PRO A 25 -1.82 -2.85 -8.37
CA PRO A 25 -1.20 -3.30 -7.12
C PRO A 25 -0.12 -4.34 -7.44
N TYR A 26 0.98 -4.41 -6.68
CA TYR A 26 2.12 -5.26 -7.07
C TYR A 26 1.83 -6.77 -6.93
N LEU A 27 0.88 -7.15 -6.08
CA LEU A 27 0.38 -8.53 -5.94
C LEU A 27 -0.77 -8.84 -6.92
N PRO A 28 -1.21 -10.11 -7.04
CA PRO A 28 -2.42 -10.44 -7.78
C PRO A 28 -3.62 -9.60 -7.33
N SER A 29 -4.54 -9.27 -8.24
CA SER A 29 -5.67 -8.38 -7.93
C SER A 29 -6.64 -8.91 -6.89
N TRP A 30 -6.52 -10.17 -6.52
CA TRP A 30 -7.33 -10.85 -5.50
C TRP A 30 -6.68 -10.91 -4.13
N GLU A 31 -5.43 -10.47 -4.03
CA GLU A 31 -4.65 -10.50 -2.81
C GLU A 31 -4.73 -9.15 -2.08
N TYR A 32 -4.79 -9.22 -0.75
CA TYR A 32 -5.13 -8.13 0.15
C TYR A 32 -4.18 -8.06 1.33
N ILE A 33 -2.92 -7.72 1.04
CA ILE A 33 -1.85 -7.52 2.02
C ILE A 33 -1.57 -6.02 2.19
N PRO A 34 -2.31 -5.32 3.06
CA PRO A 34 -1.96 -3.96 3.47
C PRO A 34 -0.91 -3.97 4.57
N ASP A 35 -0.55 -2.77 5.05
CA ASP A 35 0.45 -2.60 6.09
C ASP A 35 1.76 -3.29 5.67
N GLY A 36 2.08 -3.15 4.37
CA GLY A 36 3.12 -3.92 3.70
C GLY A 36 4.51 -3.42 4.05
N GLU A 37 5.18 -4.17 4.89
CA GLU A 37 6.52 -3.93 5.41
C GLU A 37 7.56 -4.70 4.57
N PRO A 38 8.38 -4.02 3.74
CA PRO A 38 9.23 -4.67 2.77
C PRO A 38 10.68 -4.84 3.26
N TYR A 39 11.26 -6.02 3.05
CA TYR A 39 12.66 -6.31 3.38
C TYR A 39 13.38 -7.04 2.26
N VAL A 40 14.65 -6.71 2.03
CA VAL A 40 15.53 -7.50 1.16
C VAL A 40 16.35 -8.46 2.02
N PHE A 41 16.12 -9.76 1.84
CA PHE A 41 16.90 -10.82 2.46
C PHE A 41 17.50 -11.70 1.36
N GLY A 42 18.83 -11.72 1.27
CA GLY A 42 19.53 -12.40 0.19
C GLY A 42 19.23 -11.76 -1.17
N ASP A 43 18.73 -12.56 -2.12
CA ASP A 43 18.44 -12.16 -3.49
C ASP A 43 16.95 -11.87 -3.75
N ARG A 44 16.15 -11.73 -2.68
CA ARG A 44 14.70 -11.50 -2.78
C ARG A 44 14.25 -10.34 -1.90
N VAL A 45 13.24 -9.62 -2.37
CA VAL A 45 12.40 -8.76 -1.55
C VAL A 45 11.23 -9.58 -1.01
N TYR A 46 10.93 -9.43 0.27
CA TYR A 46 9.81 -10.01 0.99
C TYR A 46 8.88 -8.90 1.45
N VAL A 47 7.58 -9.17 1.48
CA VAL A 47 6.58 -8.30 2.08
C VAL A 47 5.86 -9.06 3.19
N TYR A 48 5.87 -8.46 4.38
CA TYR A 48 5.12 -8.87 5.55
C TYR A 48 4.02 -7.84 5.73
N GLY A 49 2.82 -8.28 6.08
CA GLY A 49 1.73 -7.34 6.26
C GLY A 49 0.54 -8.01 6.90
N SER A 50 -0.41 -7.18 7.30
CA SER A 50 -1.76 -7.64 7.63
C SER A 50 -2.40 -8.37 6.45
N HIS A 51 -3.49 -9.08 6.71
CA HIS A 51 -4.22 -9.80 5.66
C HIS A 51 -5.71 -9.46 5.73
N ASP A 52 -6.13 -8.50 4.91
CA ASP A 52 -7.53 -8.15 4.72
C ASP A 52 -8.22 -9.26 3.89
N LEU A 53 -9.55 -9.34 3.97
CA LEU A 53 -10.35 -10.18 3.08
C LEU A 53 -11.10 -9.32 2.06
N TYR A 54 -11.37 -9.87 0.88
CA TYR A 54 -12.23 -9.21 -0.09
C TYR A 54 -13.60 -8.90 0.52
N ASP A 55 -14.00 -7.63 0.52
CA ASP A 55 -15.27 -7.18 1.12
C ASP A 55 -15.40 -7.62 2.59
N GLY A 56 -14.28 -7.60 3.32
CA GLY A 56 -14.24 -7.90 4.75
C GLY A 56 -15.14 -6.96 5.56
N GLU A 57 -15.52 -7.40 6.77
CA GLU A 57 -16.34 -6.61 7.69
C GLU A 57 -15.50 -5.74 8.64
N THR A 58 -14.20 -6.03 8.75
CA THR A 58 -13.21 -5.33 9.58
C THR A 58 -11.80 -5.55 9.03
N PHE A 59 -10.83 -4.84 9.59
CA PHE A 59 -9.41 -4.95 9.23
C PHE A 59 -8.81 -6.32 9.55
N CYS A 60 -7.90 -6.79 8.69
CA CYS A 60 -6.90 -7.82 9.01
C CYS A 60 -7.46 -9.18 9.49
N LEU A 61 -8.56 -9.64 8.87
CA LEU A 61 -9.28 -10.87 9.26
C LEU A 61 -8.48 -12.18 9.07
N GLY A 62 -7.52 -12.18 8.15
CA GLY A 62 -6.74 -13.35 7.73
C GLY A 62 -5.56 -13.70 8.63
N ASP A 63 -4.90 -14.81 8.28
CA ASP A 63 -3.59 -15.17 8.83
C ASP A 63 -2.50 -14.34 8.17
N TYR A 64 -1.35 -14.13 8.83
CA TYR A 64 -0.20 -13.56 8.14
C TYR A 64 0.32 -14.52 7.07
N VAL A 65 0.43 -13.99 5.87
CA VAL A 65 1.08 -14.63 4.73
C VAL A 65 2.29 -13.81 4.32
N CYS A 66 3.20 -14.42 3.56
CA CYS A 66 4.30 -13.69 2.96
C CYS A 66 4.31 -13.88 1.45
N TRP A 67 4.73 -12.82 0.77
CA TRP A 67 5.01 -12.80 -0.66
C TRP A 67 6.44 -12.33 -0.87
N SER A 68 7.11 -12.86 -1.89
CA SER A 68 8.46 -12.42 -2.23
C SER A 68 8.70 -12.37 -3.73
N ALA A 69 9.62 -11.51 -4.18
CA ALA A 69 10.05 -11.43 -5.58
C ALA A 69 11.58 -11.38 -5.68
N PRO A 70 12.20 -11.92 -6.76
CA PRO A 70 13.61 -11.68 -7.03
C PRO A 70 13.91 -10.18 -7.11
N VAL A 71 15.02 -9.72 -6.53
CA VAL A 71 15.39 -8.28 -6.56
C VAL A 71 15.64 -7.74 -7.97
N ASN A 72 15.88 -8.63 -8.94
CA ASN A 72 16.07 -8.31 -10.35
C ASN A 72 14.80 -8.53 -11.22
N ASP A 73 13.71 -9.05 -10.64
CA ASP A 73 12.44 -9.26 -11.34
C ASP A 73 11.21 -9.05 -10.44
N LEU A 74 10.91 -7.78 -10.18
CA LEU A 74 9.78 -7.36 -9.34
C LEU A 74 8.39 -7.59 -9.96
N ALA A 75 8.33 -8.25 -11.13
CA ALA A 75 7.09 -8.75 -11.72
C ALA A 75 6.76 -10.19 -11.29
N ASP A 76 7.70 -10.92 -10.68
CA ASP A 76 7.57 -12.35 -10.36
C ASP A 76 7.41 -12.61 -8.86
N TRP A 77 6.24 -12.22 -8.34
CA TRP A 77 5.89 -12.47 -6.94
C TRP A 77 5.47 -13.92 -6.71
N ARG A 78 6.10 -14.55 -5.71
CA ARG A 78 5.84 -15.90 -5.21
C ARG A 78 5.09 -15.81 -3.88
N TYR A 79 3.99 -16.54 -3.77
CA TYR A 79 3.30 -16.78 -2.51
C TYR A 79 4.11 -17.78 -1.67
N GLU A 80 4.58 -17.36 -0.51
CA GLU A 80 5.38 -18.20 0.40
C GLU A 80 4.49 -19.03 1.35
N GLY A 81 3.19 -18.74 1.38
CA GLY A 81 2.25 -19.40 2.27
C GLY A 81 1.92 -18.58 3.50
N VAL A 82 1.06 -19.16 4.34
CA VAL A 82 0.75 -18.67 5.69
C VAL A 82 1.99 -18.79 6.57
N ILE A 83 2.63 -17.68 6.89
CA ILE A 83 3.83 -17.67 7.74
C ILE A 83 3.47 -17.75 9.23
N TYR A 84 2.29 -17.24 9.62
CA TYR A 84 1.83 -17.24 11.00
C TYR A 84 0.30 -17.27 11.09
N PRO A 85 -0.31 -18.42 11.46
CA PRO A 85 -1.75 -18.50 11.70
C PRO A 85 -2.17 -17.66 12.91
N LYS A 86 -3.29 -16.94 12.83
CA LYS A 86 -3.76 -16.07 13.93
C LYS A 86 -4.09 -16.82 15.21
N THR A 87 -4.39 -18.10 15.10
CA THR A 87 -4.63 -19.02 16.23
C THR A 87 -3.36 -19.51 16.92
N SER A 88 -2.19 -19.16 16.40
CA SER A 88 -0.90 -19.51 17.00
C SER A 88 -0.56 -18.69 18.24
N ASP A 89 -1.19 -17.51 18.39
CA ASP A 89 -1.03 -16.69 19.58
C ASP A 89 -1.87 -17.28 20.75
N PRO A 90 -1.28 -17.47 21.95
CA PRO A 90 -2.01 -17.95 23.13
C PRO A 90 -3.24 -17.12 23.50
N TYR A 91 -3.29 -15.82 23.16
CA TYR A 91 -4.47 -14.98 23.39
C TYR A 91 -5.57 -15.15 22.34
N ASN A 92 -5.29 -15.79 21.21
CA ASN A 92 -6.22 -15.88 20.08
C ASN A 92 -6.46 -17.32 19.61
N THR A 93 -6.41 -18.30 20.51
CA THR A 93 -6.52 -19.74 20.16
C THR A 93 -7.81 -20.13 19.42
N ASP A 94 -8.90 -19.37 19.56
CA ASP A 94 -10.17 -19.53 18.86
C ASP A 94 -10.31 -18.63 17.61
N GLY A 95 -9.34 -17.76 17.33
CA GLY A 95 -9.24 -16.94 16.12
C GLY A 95 -10.19 -15.74 16.05
N HIS A 96 -10.73 -15.29 17.19
CA HIS A 96 -11.69 -14.18 17.26
C HIS A 96 -11.06 -12.77 17.22
N MET A 97 -9.74 -12.66 17.33
CA MET A 97 -8.95 -11.43 17.16
C MET A 97 -8.28 -11.37 15.78
N CYS A 98 -7.94 -10.16 15.36
CA CYS A 98 -7.24 -9.85 14.11
C CYS A 98 -5.75 -9.63 14.38
N LEU A 99 -4.92 -9.95 13.39
CA LEU A 99 -3.47 -9.75 13.43
C LEU A 99 -3.11 -8.44 12.73
N TYR A 100 -2.66 -7.43 13.49
CA TYR A 100 -2.36 -6.09 12.97
C TYR A 100 -0.87 -5.87 12.73
N ALA A 101 -0.57 -5.34 11.54
CA ALA A 101 0.64 -4.64 11.12
C ALA A 101 1.94 -5.25 11.65
N PRO A 102 2.41 -6.36 11.06
CA PRO A 102 3.64 -6.97 11.50
C PRO A 102 4.86 -6.24 10.93
N ASP A 103 5.94 -6.18 11.72
CA ASP A 103 7.29 -5.87 11.23
C ASP A 103 8.26 -6.99 11.62
N VAL A 104 9.32 -7.17 10.84
CA VAL A 104 10.31 -8.24 11.02
C VAL A 104 11.71 -7.66 11.17
N THR A 105 12.52 -8.29 12.01
CA THR A 105 13.96 -8.00 12.06
C THR A 105 14.77 -9.28 12.25
N VAL A 106 16.06 -9.21 11.94
CA VAL A 106 16.99 -10.32 12.18
C VAL A 106 17.65 -10.10 13.53
N GLY A 107 17.39 -11.00 14.48
CA GLY A 107 17.92 -10.92 15.83
C GLY A 107 19.43 -11.19 15.89
N PRO A 108 20.07 -10.96 17.05
CA PRO A 108 21.52 -11.16 17.21
C PRO A 108 21.98 -12.60 16.98
N ASP A 109 21.07 -13.56 17.09
CA ASP A 109 21.31 -14.99 16.84
C ASP A 109 21.13 -15.41 15.36
N GLY A 110 20.78 -14.46 14.49
CA GLY A 110 20.56 -14.68 13.06
C GLY A 110 19.17 -15.17 12.69
N LYS A 111 18.23 -15.30 13.64
CA LYS A 111 16.85 -15.68 13.37
C LYS A 111 15.98 -14.49 13.02
N TYR A 112 14.84 -14.76 12.41
CA TYR A 112 13.85 -13.76 12.02
C TYR A 112 12.78 -13.64 13.09
N TYR A 113 12.54 -12.43 13.57
CA TYR A 113 11.58 -12.12 14.62
C TYR A 113 10.48 -11.22 14.07
N LEU A 114 9.23 -11.69 14.13
CA LEU A 114 8.04 -10.99 13.69
C LEU A 114 7.36 -10.36 14.92
N PHE A 115 7.30 -9.04 14.96
CA PHE A 115 6.60 -8.27 15.98
C PHE A 115 5.22 -7.88 15.46
N TYR A 116 4.19 -8.06 16.28
CA TYR A 116 2.81 -7.75 15.89
C TYR A 116 1.92 -7.44 17.10
N VAL A 117 0.73 -6.90 16.84
CA VAL A 117 -0.30 -6.63 17.87
C VAL A 117 -1.61 -7.31 17.49
N LEU A 118 -2.39 -7.74 18.48
CA LEU A 118 -3.75 -8.23 18.30
C LEU A 118 -4.76 -7.10 18.54
N ASP A 119 -5.82 -7.03 17.75
CA ASP A 119 -6.78 -5.91 17.73
C ASP A 119 -7.45 -5.54 19.08
N LYS A 120 -7.46 -6.46 20.06
CA LYS A 120 -8.16 -6.29 21.35
C LYS A 120 -7.23 -6.16 22.56
N VAL A 121 -5.92 -6.21 22.37
CA VAL A 121 -4.94 -6.07 23.46
C VAL A 121 -3.85 -5.09 23.08
N GLY A 122 -3.40 -4.28 24.04
CA GLY A 122 -2.41 -3.22 23.83
C GLY A 122 -0.97 -3.63 24.10
N ASN A 123 -0.61 -4.90 23.90
CA ASN A 123 0.76 -5.41 24.10
C ASN A 123 1.36 -5.89 22.78
N VAL A 124 2.70 -5.96 22.72
CA VAL A 124 3.42 -6.42 21.54
C VAL A 124 3.76 -7.90 21.69
N SER A 125 3.36 -8.68 20.69
CA SER A 125 3.63 -10.10 20.57
C SER A 125 4.81 -10.33 19.63
N VAL A 126 5.56 -11.40 19.87
CA VAL A 126 6.74 -11.78 19.07
C VAL A 126 6.63 -13.23 18.64
N ALA A 127 6.90 -13.50 17.37
CA ALA A 127 7.07 -14.84 16.83
C ALA A 127 8.46 -14.98 16.17
N VAL A 128 9.00 -16.19 16.10
CA VAL A 128 10.36 -16.45 15.60
C VAL A 128 10.40 -17.53 14.53
N CYS A 129 11.28 -17.37 13.54
CA CYS A 129 11.57 -18.35 12.51
C CYS A 129 13.06 -18.39 12.16
N ASP A 130 13.55 -19.53 11.67
CA ASP A 130 14.93 -19.66 11.18
C ASP A 130 15.06 -19.20 9.70
N GLU A 131 13.94 -18.92 9.03
CA GLU A 131 13.86 -18.51 7.62
C GLU A 131 13.02 -17.25 7.45
N PRO A 132 13.30 -16.39 6.43
CA PRO A 132 12.56 -15.14 6.23
C PRO A 132 11.06 -15.36 5.96
N ALA A 133 10.70 -16.44 5.26
CA ALA A 133 9.30 -16.75 4.96
C ALA A 133 8.95 -18.20 5.32
N GLY A 134 9.41 -18.64 6.49
CA GLY A 134 9.10 -19.96 7.02
C GLY A 134 7.79 -20.00 7.81
N ARG A 135 7.67 -21.00 8.69
CA ARG A 135 6.57 -21.06 9.68
C ARG A 135 7.06 -20.48 10.99
N TYR A 136 6.62 -19.25 11.28
CA TYR A 136 6.93 -18.59 12.53
C TYR A 136 6.22 -19.29 13.69
N LYS A 137 6.86 -19.31 14.85
CA LYS A 137 6.30 -19.85 16.09
C LYS A 137 6.22 -18.74 17.12
N PHE A 138 5.12 -18.71 17.86
CA PHE A 138 4.98 -17.79 18.98
C PHE A 138 6.19 -17.92 19.93
N LEU A 139 6.81 -16.79 20.25
CA LEU A 139 7.96 -16.70 21.13
C LEU A 139 7.54 -16.18 22.51
N GLY A 140 6.79 -15.08 22.54
CA GLY A 140 6.41 -14.41 23.78
C GLY A 140 5.81 -13.03 23.55
N TYR A 141 5.65 -12.29 24.64
CA TYR A 141 5.21 -10.91 24.65
C TYR A 141 6.34 -10.02 25.15
N VAL A 142 6.45 -8.79 24.65
CA VAL A 142 7.44 -7.83 25.13
C VAL A 142 7.13 -7.47 26.59
N HIS A 143 8.13 -7.52 27.47
CA HIS A 143 7.93 -7.37 28.91
C HIS A 143 9.09 -6.66 29.63
N TYR A 144 8.77 -6.07 30.77
CA TYR A 144 9.73 -5.56 31.74
C TYR A 144 10.49 -6.71 32.43
N ALA A 145 11.60 -6.40 33.10
CA ALA A 145 12.43 -7.39 33.78
C ALA A 145 11.69 -8.20 34.88
N ASP A 146 10.61 -7.65 35.43
CA ASP A 146 9.76 -8.34 36.42
C ASP A 146 8.66 -9.23 35.80
N GLY A 147 8.60 -9.28 34.47
CA GLY A 147 7.61 -10.05 33.71
C GLY A 147 6.31 -9.30 33.40
N THR A 148 6.15 -8.05 33.84
CA THR A 148 5.00 -7.21 33.47
C THR A 148 5.04 -6.94 31.97
N LEU A 149 3.91 -7.11 31.27
CA LEU A 149 3.85 -6.86 29.83
C LEU A 149 3.92 -5.35 29.50
N LEU A 150 4.61 -5.01 28.42
CA LEU A 150 4.59 -3.66 27.87
C LEU A 150 3.15 -3.28 27.48
N GLY A 151 2.69 -2.10 27.92
CA GLY A 151 1.32 -1.64 27.72
C GLY A 151 0.33 -2.08 28.81
N ALA A 152 0.76 -2.91 29.77
CA ALA A 152 -0.06 -3.35 30.90
C ALA A 152 0.36 -2.72 32.24
N ARG A 153 1.57 -2.14 32.33
CA ARG A 153 2.04 -1.44 33.53
C ARG A 153 1.30 -0.10 33.68
N GLU A 154 0.97 0.29 34.91
CA GLU A 154 0.33 1.58 35.18
C GLU A 154 1.20 2.72 34.62
N GLY A 155 0.60 3.57 33.78
CA GLY A 155 1.28 4.67 33.10
C GLY A 155 1.78 4.34 31.68
N ASP A 156 1.82 3.07 31.28
CA ASP A 156 2.12 2.71 29.90
C ASP A 156 0.96 3.10 28.97
N GLU A 157 1.30 3.58 27.77
CA GLU A 157 0.32 3.72 26.69
C GLU A 157 0.13 2.37 25.97
N PRO A 158 -1.09 2.05 25.49
CA PRO A 158 -1.31 0.87 24.68
C PRO A 158 -0.45 0.84 23.41
N GLN A 159 0.15 -0.32 23.13
CA GLN A 159 1.02 -0.54 21.99
C GLN A 159 0.21 -0.83 20.72
N PHE A 160 0.74 -0.39 19.58
CA PHE A 160 0.10 -0.52 18.26
C PHE A 160 1.18 -0.38 17.17
N ASP A 161 0.95 -0.99 16.00
CA ASP A 161 1.77 -0.90 14.79
C ASP A 161 3.29 -0.89 15.04
N PRO A 162 3.88 -2.05 15.38
CA PRO A 162 5.31 -2.15 15.65
C PRO A 162 6.16 -1.90 14.41
N GLY A 163 7.18 -1.06 14.55
CA GLY A 163 8.34 -0.96 13.67
C GLY A 163 9.61 -1.41 14.39
N VAL A 164 10.50 -2.17 13.74
CA VAL A 164 11.67 -2.78 14.40
C VAL A 164 12.97 -2.68 13.61
N LEU A 165 14.06 -2.47 14.34
CA LEU A 165 15.43 -2.56 13.82
C LEU A 165 16.35 -3.17 14.89
N THR A 166 17.08 -4.22 14.54
CA THR A 166 18.13 -4.78 15.40
C THR A 166 19.50 -4.34 14.95
N GLU A 167 20.32 -3.84 15.89
CA GLU A 167 21.74 -3.57 15.69
C GLU A 167 22.57 -4.07 16.88
N GLY A 168 23.50 -4.99 16.63
CA GLY A 168 24.26 -5.64 17.70
C GLY A 168 23.35 -6.47 18.60
N ASP A 169 23.41 -6.25 19.91
CA ASP A 169 22.59 -6.94 20.92
C ASP A 169 21.34 -6.13 21.33
N GLU A 170 20.96 -5.13 20.53
CA GLU A 170 19.83 -4.25 20.82
C GLU A 170 18.81 -4.26 19.69
N THR A 171 17.54 -4.30 20.08
CA THR A 171 16.40 -4.17 19.16
C THR A 171 15.60 -2.93 19.52
N PHE A 172 15.50 -2.01 18.57
CA PHE A 172 14.74 -0.77 18.66
C PHE A 172 13.31 -1.06 18.19
N LEU A 173 12.36 -1.06 19.13
CA LEU A 173 10.94 -1.26 18.88
C LEU A 173 10.22 0.10 18.94
N TYR A 174 9.63 0.50 17.83
CA TYR A 174 8.84 1.72 17.69
C TYR A 174 7.36 1.34 17.66
N THR A 175 6.52 2.00 18.45
CA THR A 175 5.09 1.70 18.56
C THR A 175 4.28 2.95 18.85
N GLY A 176 2.96 2.87 18.70
CA GLY A 176 2.04 3.86 19.25
C GLY A 176 0.86 4.15 18.34
N PHE A 177 -0.15 4.81 18.89
CA PHE A 177 -1.35 5.22 18.18
C PHE A 177 -1.87 6.54 18.77
N CYS A 178 -2.16 7.54 17.95
CA CYS A 178 -2.46 8.91 18.38
C CYS A 178 -3.70 9.49 17.68
N ALA A 179 -4.88 8.94 17.97
CA ALA A 179 -6.13 9.47 17.44
C ALA A 179 -6.39 10.91 17.86
N ARG A 180 -6.91 11.71 16.92
CA ARG A 180 -7.28 13.10 17.17
C ARG A 180 -8.28 13.23 18.32
N GLY A 181 -7.99 14.12 19.27
CA GLY A 181 -8.78 14.33 20.47
C GLY A 181 -8.46 13.40 21.65
N ASP A 182 -7.62 12.37 21.46
CA ASP A 182 -7.19 11.48 22.55
C ASP A 182 -5.88 11.99 23.18
N LYS A 183 -6.03 12.74 24.27
CA LYS A 183 -4.89 13.29 25.02
C LYS A 183 -4.15 12.25 25.87
N SER A 184 -4.64 11.01 25.96
CA SER A 184 -3.90 9.93 26.61
C SER A 184 -2.74 9.41 25.75
N ARG A 185 -2.65 9.85 24.49
CA ARG A 185 -1.68 9.40 23.50
C ARG A 185 -0.70 10.50 23.14
N HIS A 186 0.56 10.36 23.53
CA HIS A 186 1.52 11.47 23.41
C HIS A 186 2.35 11.42 22.14
N GLY A 187 2.53 10.25 21.51
CA GLY A 187 3.29 10.12 20.27
C GLY A 187 3.79 8.72 19.99
N ALA A 188 4.66 8.61 18.99
CA ALA A 188 5.43 7.39 18.73
C ALA A 188 6.40 7.16 19.90
N MET A 189 6.45 5.93 20.40
CA MET A 189 7.31 5.48 21.47
C MET A 189 8.44 4.63 20.91
N LEU A 190 9.64 4.79 21.45
CA LEU A 190 10.76 3.86 21.29
C LEU A 190 10.95 3.09 22.58
N THR A 191 11.00 1.76 22.48
CA THR A 191 11.43 0.83 23.53
C THR A 191 12.65 0.06 23.04
N VAL A 192 13.68 -0.13 23.87
CA VAL A 192 14.86 -0.91 23.49
C VAL A 192 14.81 -2.27 24.17
N LEU A 193 14.91 -3.34 23.39
CA LEU A 193 14.90 -4.72 23.86
C LEU A 193 16.32 -5.32 23.88
N GLY A 194 16.51 -6.33 24.72
CA GLY A 194 17.73 -7.11 24.77
C GLY A 194 17.82 -8.20 23.69
N PRO A 195 18.90 -9.01 23.72
CA PRO A 195 19.18 -10.00 22.70
C PRO A 195 18.20 -11.18 22.69
N ASP A 196 17.35 -11.32 23.71
CA ASP A 196 16.26 -12.29 23.76
C ASP A 196 15.01 -11.85 22.97
N MET A 197 15.02 -10.61 22.45
CA MET A 197 13.95 -10.00 21.66
C MET A 197 12.64 -9.77 22.41
N LEU A 198 12.62 -9.93 23.74
CA LEU A 198 11.43 -9.80 24.59
C LEU A 198 11.62 -8.84 25.76
N THR A 199 12.80 -8.87 26.40
CA THR A 199 13.03 -8.15 27.65
C THR A 199 13.43 -6.71 27.39
N ILE A 200 12.70 -5.77 27.98
CA ILE A 200 12.98 -4.34 27.92
C ILE A 200 14.31 -4.02 28.62
N LYS A 201 15.22 -3.38 27.89
CA LYS A 201 16.46 -2.75 28.37
C LYS A 201 16.30 -1.26 28.62
N GLU A 202 15.58 -0.55 27.74
CA GLU A 202 15.21 0.85 27.94
C GLU A 202 13.71 1.00 27.81
N GLU A 203 13.10 1.57 28.85
CA GLU A 203 11.66 1.84 28.91
C GLU A 203 11.20 2.80 27.80
N PRO A 204 9.89 2.79 27.46
CA PRO A 204 9.33 3.63 26.40
C PRO A 204 9.68 5.12 26.54
N LYS A 205 10.09 5.73 25.42
CA LYS A 205 10.33 7.19 25.29
C LYS A 205 9.67 7.72 24.04
N PHE A 206 9.05 8.90 24.10
CA PHE A 206 8.45 9.52 22.93
C PHE A 206 9.52 10.06 21.97
N ILE A 207 9.41 9.71 20.68
CA ILE A 207 10.37 10.07 19.62
C ILE A 207 9.77 10.94 18.51
N ALA A 208 8.44 10.95 18.36
CA ALA A 208 7.70 11.86 17.49
C ALA A 208 6.35 12.19 18.16
N PRO A 209 5.94 13.47 18.21
CA PRO A 209 4.73 13.87 18.93
C PRO A 209 3.46 13.48 18.17
N GLY A 210 2.42 13.11 18.91
CA GLY A 210 1.05 12.99 18.41
C GLY A 210 0.40 14.37 18.17
N CYS A 211 -0.73 14.39 17.47
CA CYS A 211 -1.43 15.63 17.07
C CYS A 211 -1.80 16.58 18.22
N GLU A 212 -2.08 16.05 19.42
CA GLU A 212 -2.40 16.87 20.59
C GLU A 212 -1.17 17.58 21.20
N TYR A 213 0.04 17.22 20.74
CA TYR A 213 1.32 17.65 21.30
C TYR A 213 2.31 18.19 20.25
N SER A 214 1.92 18.28 18.98
CA SER A 214 2.80 18.67 17.87
C SER A 214 2.93 20.19 17.67
N ALA A 215 2.07 20.99 18.30
CA ALA A 215 2.06 22.45 18.14
C ALA A 215 3.42 23.08 18.49
N GLY A 216 3.98 23.87 17.57
CA GLY A 216 5.30 24.50 17.74
C GLY A 216 6.49 23.55 17.56
N THR A 217 6.25 22.30 17.17
CA THR A 217 7.30 21.35 16.75
C THR A 217 7.45 21.34 15.22
N GLY A 218 8.47 20.64 14.70
CA GLY A 218 8.60 20.42 13.25
C GLY A 218 7.56 19.46 12.65
N PHE A 219 6.69 18.87 13.47
CA PHE A 219 5.70 17.88 13.06
C PHE A 219 4.27 18.46 12.92
N GLU A 220 4.06 19.75 13.17
CA GLU A 220 2.73 20.37 13.10
C GLU A 220 2.08 20.19 11.72
N GLY A 221 0.84 19.71 11.67
CA GLY A 221 0.10 19.37 10.44
C GLY A 221 0.40 17.98 9.88
N HIS A 222 1.46 17.34 10.36
CA HIS A 222 1.92 16.00 9.96
C HIS A 222 2.34 15.19 11.20
N ALA A 223 1.65 15.37 12.32
CA ALA A 223 1.99 14.71 13.58
C ALA A 223 1.82 13.20 13.49
N TYR A 224 2.47 12.44 14.37
CA TYR A 224 2.35 10.99 14.39
C TYR A 224 0.91 10.55 14.64
N PHE A 225 0.41 9.59 13.85
CA PHE A 225 -0.87 8.92 14.05
C PHE A 225 -0.67 7.42 14.31
N GLU A 226 -0.06 6.67 13.39
CA GLU A 226 0.16 5.21 13.47
C GLU A 226 1.29 4.74 12.51
N ALA A 227 1.39 3.44 12.24
CA ALA A 227 2.25 2.84 11.21
C ALA A 227 3.76 3.11 11.38
N ALA A 228 4.28 2.93 12.59
CA ALA A 228 5.70 3.12 12.85
C ALA A 228 6.56 2.14 12.03
N SER A 229 7.56 2.65 11.33
CA SER A 229 8.58 1.84 10.66
C SER A 229 9.92 2.58 10.66
N ILE A 230 11.03 1.85 10.49
CA ILE A 230 12.38 2.40 10.61
C ILE A 230 13.32 1.83 9.56
N ARG A 231 14.12 2.70 8.93
CA ARG A 231 15.13 2.30 7.94
C ARG A 231 16.46 2.98 8.17
N LYS A 232 17.55 2.26 7.91
CA LYS A 232 18.90 2.82 7.97
C LYS A 232 19.46 3.02 6.57
N LYS A 233 20.02 4.20 6.32
CA LYS A 233 20.73 4.55 5.09
C LYS A 233 21.88 5.50 5.40
N ASP A 234 23.08 5.18 4.94
CA ASP A 234 24.28 6.03 5.08
C ASP A 234 24.53 6.55 6.51
N GLY A 235 24.31 5.69 7.51
CA GLY A 235 24.48 6.03 8.93
C GLY A 235 23.35 6.86 9.55
N LYS A 236 22.29 7.16 8.78
CA LYS A 236 21.09 7.85 9.26
C LYS A 236 19.92 6.89 9.40
N TYR A 237 19.01 7.24 10.31
CA TYR A 237 17.81 6.49 10.64
C TYR A 237 16.60 7.29 10.18
N TYR A 238 15.80 6.68 9.32
CA TYR A 238 14.60 7.23 8.70
C TYR A 238 13.40 6.57 9.35
N PHE A 239 12.70 7.31 10.21
CA PHE A 239 11.46 6.90 10.85
C PHE A 239 10.30 7.22 9.90
N ILE A 240 9.57 6.20 9.47
CA ILE A 240 8.40 6.28 8.60
C ILE A 240 7.17 6.13 9.48
N TYR A 241 6.12 6.89 9.19
CA TYR A 241 4.88 6.82 9.93
C TYR A 241 3.70 7.37 9.12
N SER A 242 2.49 6.98 9.50
CA SER A 242 1.25 7.59 9.02
C SER A 242 0.90 8.79 9.87
N SER A 243 0.57 9.91 9.25
CA SER A 243 0.38 11.18 9.95
C SER A 243 -1.08 11.40 10.39
N GLU A 244 -1.32 12.47 11.15
CA GLU A 244 -2.64 12.90 11.63
C GLU A 244 -3.69 13.13 10.54
N VAL A 245 -3.28 13.29 9.27
CA VAL A 245 -4.20 13.37 8.12
C VAL A 245 -4.54 12.00 7.52
N MET A 246 -3.99 10.92 8.08
CA MET A 246 -4.30 9.50 7.86
C MET A 246 -3.93 8.94 6.48
N HIS A 247 -4.06 9.72 5.40
CA HIS A 247 -3.93 9.25 4.02
C HIS A 247 -2.49 9.24 3.48
N GLU A 248 -1.50 9.56 4.29
CA GLU A 248 -0.13 9.74 3.85
C GLU A 248 0.88 9.02 4.74
N LEU A 249 2.01 8.63 4.15
CA LEU A 249 3.19 8.22 4.88
C LEU A 249 4.20 9.35 4.86
N CYS A 250 4.69 9.70 6.02
CA CYS A 250 5.70 10.70 6.28
C CYS A 250 7.04 10.05 6.60
N TRP A 251 8.11 10.84 6.58
CA TRP A 251 9.40 10.44 7.11
C TRP A 251 9.99 11.50 8.03
N ALA A 252 10.74 11.06 9.03
CA ALA A 252 11.59 11.87 9.87
C ALA A 252 12.97 11.23 9.98
N VAL A 253 14.03 12.02 10.22
CA VAL A 253 15.41 11.53 10.18
C VAL A 253 16.20 11.89 11.44
N SER A 254 17.09 10.97 11.84
CA SER A 254 18.05 11.17 12.93
C SER A 254 19.40 10.51 12.62
N ASP A 255 20.45 10.92 13.33
CA ASP A 255 21.76 10.26 13.32
C ASP A 255 21.84 9.09 14.32
N SER A 256 20.75 8.83 15.05
CA SER A 256 20.65 7.79 16.07
C SER A 256 19.30 7.08 15.95
N PRO A 257 19.20 5.75 16.20
CA PRO A 257 17.90 5.09 16.26
C PRO A 257 17.08 5.61 17.44
N ARG A 258 17.73 6.22 18.45
CA ARG A 258 17.08 6.82 19.62
C ARG A 258 16.50 8.22 19.37
N GLY A 259 16.65 8.76 18.17
CA GLY A 259 16.33 10.16 17.89
C GLY A 259 17.36 11.13 18.50
N GLU A 260 17.04 12.42 18.60
CA GLU A 260 15.77 13.07 18.23
C GLU A 260 15.54 13.03 16.71
N PHE A 261 14.30 12.79 16.28
CA PHE A 261 13.93 12.77 14.87
C PHE A 261 13.46 14.15 14.40
N LYS A 262 13.87 14.52 13.18
CA LYS A 262 13.42 15.75 12.51
C LYS A 262 12.53 15.39 11.34
N TYR A 263 11.32 15.94 11.30
CA TYR A 263 10.41 15.77 10.18
C TYR A 263 11.08 16.12 8.85
N GLY A 264 10.91 15.26 7.85
CA GLY A 264 11.54 15.36 6.53
C GLY A 264 10.57 15.59 5.38
N GLY A 265 9.28 15.27 5.55
CA GLY A 265 8.23 15.47 4.55
C GLY A 265 7.35 14.26 4.34
N VAL A 266 6.50 14.33 3.32
CA VAL A 266 5.61 13.26 2.87
C VAL A 266 6.33 12.37 1.86
N LEU A 267 6.29 11.06 2.06
CA LEU A 267 6.77 10.04 1.12
C LEU A 267 5.72 9.72 0.06
N VAL A 268 4.46 9.53 0.46
CA VAL A 268 3.36 9.21 -0.47
C VAL A 268 2.01 9.53 0.17
N SER A 269 1.05 10.00 -0.62
CA SER A 269 -0.37 10.10 -0.25
C SER A 269 -1.18 9.10 -1.08
N ASN A 270 -1.97 8.24 -0.43
CA ASN A 270 -2.80 7.26 -1.15
C ASN A 270 -4.03 7.91 -1.84
N CYS A 271 -4.18 9.23 -1.70
CA CYS A 271 -5.11 10.09 -2.44
C CYS A 271 -4.41 10.92 -3.55
N ASP A 272 -3.09 10.79 -3.69
CA ASP A 272 -2.21 11.55 -4.58
C ASP A 272 -2.23 13.08 -4.34
N LEU A 273 -2.44 13.51 -3.10
CA LEU A 273 -2.45 14.93 -2.72
C LEU A 273 -1.06 15.57 -2.72
N HIS A 274 -1.02 16.90 -2.82
CA HIS A 274 0.16 17.76 -2.78
C HIS A 274 1.15 17.60 -3.94
N ILE A 275 0.74 16.91 -5.00
CA ILE A 275 1.50 16.77 -6.25
C ILE A 275 0.91 17.70 -7.30
N GLY A 276 1.62 18.81 -7.54
CA GLY A 276 1.25 19.84 -8.52
C GLY A 276 1.85 19.66 -9.92
N SER A 277 2.60 18.56 -10.17
CA SER A 277 3.35 18.36 -11.41
C SER A 277 2.47 18.02 -12.62
N TYR A 278 1.28 17.45 -12.39
CA TYR A 278 0.40 16.98 -13.48
C TYR A 278 -1.09 17.29 -13.25
N LYS A 279 -1.48 17.71 -12.03
CA LYS A 279 -2.85 18.10 -11.63
C LYS A 279 -2.79 19.21 -10.58
N PRO A 280 -3.92 19.86 -10.22
CA PRO A 280 -3.95 20.73 -9.05
C PRO A 280 -3.54 19.97 -7.78
N ALA A 281 -2.63 20.55 -6.99
CA ALA A 281 -2.00 19.88 -5.86
C ALA A 281 -3.02 19.45 -4.78
N GLU A 282 -4.04 20.28 -4.55
CA GLU A 282 -5.03 20.09 -3.48
C GLU A 282 -6.25 19.24 -3.90
N GLU A 283 -6.29 18.78 -5.15
CA GLU A 283 -7.37 17.90 -5.63
C GLU A 283 -6.98 16.43 -5.45
N ALA A 284 -7.71 15.70 -4.61
CA ALA A 284 -7.52 14.26 -4.47
C ALA A 284 -7.87 13.57 -5.80
N SER A 285 -7.01 12.66 -6.25
CA SER A 285 -7.23 11.94 -7.53
C SER A 285 -7.45 10.43 -7.33
N ALA A 286 -7.52 9.99 -6.09
CA ALA A 286 -7.92 8.64 -5.71
C ALA A 286 -8.67 8.69 -4.36
N TYR A 287 -9.58 7.75 -4.16
CA TYR A 287 -10.23 7.56 -2.87
C TYR A 287 -9.30 6.79 -1.92
N GLY A 288 -8.85 7.46 -0.86
CA GLY A 288 -8.01 6.87 0.19
C GLY A 288 -8.73 6.70 1.52
N ALA A 289 -7.94 6.39 2.54
CA ALA A 289 -8.32 6.24 3.94
C ALA A 289 -7.00 6.14 4.74
N ASN A 290 -6.89 5.31 5.79
CA ASN A 290 -5.61 5.10 6.47
C ASN A 290 -4.48 4.73 5.49
N ASN A 291 -3.24 5.00 5.84
CA ASN A 291 -2.09 4.62 5.04
C ASN A 291 -1.06 3.95 5.94
N HIS A 292 -0.38 2.93 5.41
CA HIS A 292 0.59 2.14 6.15
C HIS A 292 1.58 1.55 5.14
N GLY A 293 2.84 1.54 5.50
CA GLY A 293 3.89 0.81 4.80
C GLY A 293 5.24 1.42 5.12
N SER A 294 6.23 1.08 4.30
CA SER A 294 7.62 1.40 4.59
C SER A 294 8.44 1.44 3.31
N MET A 295 9.69 1.91 3.43
CA MET A 295 10.59 2.04 2.29
C MET A 295 11.70 0.98 2.32
N VAL A 296 12.18 0.57 1.16
CA VAL A 296 13.32 -0.35 1.08
C VAL A 296 14.16 -0.08 -0.16
N GLU A 297 15.45 -0.35 -0.06
CA GLU A 297 16.36 -0.37 -1.20
C GLU A 297 16.33 -1.73 -1.89
N ILE A 298 16.01 -1.75 -3.18
CA ILE A 298 16.00 -2.93 -4.02
C ILE A 298 16.92 -2.66 -5.21
N ALA A 299 17.98 -3.46 -5.35
CA ALA A 299 18.94 -3.37 -6.45
C ALA A 299 19.45 -1.93 -6.71
N GLY A 300 19.76 -1.18 -5.65
CA GLY A 300 20.31 0.19 -5.73
C GLY A 300 19.29 1.29 -5.93
N LYS A 301 17.98 0.98 -5.86
CA LYS A 301 16.89 1.97 -5.97
C LYS A 301 15.98 1.87 -4.75
N TRP A 302 15.56 3.02 -4.23
CA TRP A 302 14.62 3.07 -3.12
C TRP A 302 13.18 3.08 -3.62
N TYR A 303 12.32 2.38 -2.89
CA TYR A 303 10.89 2.29 -3.16
C TYR A 303 10.12 2.52 -1.87
N ILE A 304 8.96 3.18 -1.96
CA ILE A 304 7.95 3.23 -0.90
C ILE A 304 6.90 2.16 -1.19
N PHE A 305 6.57 1.35 -0.20
CA PHE A 305 5.45 0.43 -0.19
C PHE A 305 4.35 1.05 0.67
N TYR A 306 3.12 0.96 0.19
CA TYR A 306 1.95 1.55 0.83
C TYR A 306 0.71 0.76 0.40
N HIS A 307 -0.50 1.17 0.81
CA HIS A 307 -1.73 0.57 0.30
C HIS A 307 -2.72 1.58 -0.27
N ARG A 308 -3.57 1.07 -1.15
CA ARG A 308 -4.78 1.75 -1.62
C ARG A 308 -6.03 1.02 -1.14
N HIS A 309 -7.17 1.70 -1.23
CA HIS A 309 -8.45 1.10 -0.89
C HIS A 309 -9.20 0.59 -2.11
N THR A 310 -9.91 -0.53 -1.93
CA THR A 310 -10.84 -1.07 -2.92
C THR A 310 -12.20 -1.30 -2.27
N ASN A 311 -13.18 -1.68 -3.09
CA ASN A 311 -14.54 -2.02 -2.69
C ASN A 311 -15.36 -0.92 -1.97
N GLY A 312 -14.75 0.24 -1.70
CA GLY A 312 -15.43 1.42 -1.16
C GLY A 312 -15.59 1.35 0.36
N ASN A 313 -14.70 0.60 1.01
CA ASN A 313 -14.62 0.45 2.44
C ASN A 313 -13.15 0.64 2.90
N TRP A 314 -12.93 0.63 4.21
CA TRP A 314 -11.60 0.86 4.81
C TRP A 314 -10.74 -0.41 4.91
N PHE A 315 -11.32 -1.58 4.69
CA PHE A 315 -10.77 -2.89 5.12
C PHE A 315 -10.68 -3.88 3.94
N SER A 316 -10.54 -3.36 2.73
CA SER A 316 -10.24 -4.11 1.51
C SER A 316 -9.07 -3.42 0.80
N ARG A 317 -7.90 -3.49 1.42
CA ARG A 317 -6.72 -2.71 1.06
C ARG A 317 -5.69 -3.53 0.27
N GLN A 318 -5.14 -2.95 -0.79
CA GLN A 318 -4.16 -3.62 -1.67
C GLN A 318 -2.83 -2.90 -1.65
N GLY A 319 -1.75 -3.69 -1.54
CA GLY A 319 -0.37 -3.20 -1.62
C GLY A 319 -0.04 -2.56 -2.97
N CYS A 320 0.50 -1.35 -2.90
CA CYS A 320 1.08 -0.59 -4.00
C CYS A 320 2.52 -0.20 -3.63
N ALA A 321 3.33 0.12 -4.63
CA ALA A 321 4.67 0.64 -4.39
C ALA A 321 5.09 1.62 -5.48
N GLU A 322 5.95 2.59 -5.15
CA GLU A 322 6.46 3.60 -6.08
C GLU A 322 7.96 3.83 -5.85
N PRO A 323 8.73 4.24 -6.89
CA PRO A 323 10.12 4.64 -6.69
C PRO A 323 10.21 5.92 -5.84
N LEU A 324 11.22 5.98 -4.98
CA LEU A 324 11.59 7.18 -4.23
C LEU A 324 12.85 7.80 -4.83
N GLU A 325 12.82 9.13 -4.97
CA GLU A 325 13.97 9.91 -5.42
C GLU A 325 14.53 10.72 -4.25
N PHE A 326 15.84 10.63 -4.04
CA PHE A 326 16.56 11.47 -3.09
C PHE A 326 17.12 12.69 -3.82
N ALA A 327 16.75 13.88 -3.36
CA ALA A 327 17.36 15.12 -3.79
C ALA A 327 18.81 15.23 -3.28
N ALA A 328 19.61 16.09 -3.93
CA ALA A 328 21.02 16.29 -3.59
C ALA A 328 21.24 16.80 -2.15
N ASP A 329 20.24 17.44 -1.54
CA ASP A 329 20.26 17.93 -0.16
C ASP A 329 19.78 16.88 0.87
N GLY A 330 19.49 15.65 0.43
CA GLY A 330 19.07 14.54 1.28
C GLY A 330 17.56 14.46 1.52
N ARG A 331 16.76 15.40 0.99
CA ARG A 331 15.29 15.28 1.02
C ARG A 331 14.83 14.12 0.15
N ILE A 332 13.79 13.43 0.59
CA ILE A 332 13.08 12.45 -0.23
C ILE A 332 11.92 13.19 -0.92
N LEU A 333 11.84 13.08 -2.24
CA LEU A 333 10.72 13.64 -3.01
C LEU A 333 9.49 12.75 -2.83
N GLN A 334 8.33 13.38 -2.63
CA GLN A 334 7.07 12.66 -2.53
C GLN A 334 6.80 11.89 -3.82
N ALA A 335 6.48 10.61 -3.68
CA ALA A 335 6.13 9.73 -4.77
C ALA A 335 4.70 10.02 -5.27
N GLU A 336 4.58 10.06 -6.59
CA GLU A 336 3.30 10.05 -7.31
C GLU A 336 2.76 8.61 -7.37
N ILE A 337 1.44 8.43 -7.16
CA ILE A 337 0.84 7.11 -7.38
C ILE A 337 0.64 6.83 -8.87
N THR A 338 1.09 5.66 -9.31
CA THR A 338 1.11 5.25 -10.70
C THR A 338 0.57 3.83 -10.89
N SER A 339 0.13 3.52 -12.10
CA SER A 339 -0.15 2.16 -12.53
C SER A 339 1.15 1.35 -12.72
N CYS A 340 2.30 2.00 -12.88
CA CYS A 340 3.58 1.34 -13.14
C CYS A 340 4.15 0.64 -11.91
N GLY A 341 4.08 1.31 -10.75
CA GLY A 341 4.73 0.88 -9.52
C GLY A 341 6.15 0.36 -9.71
N LEU A 342 6.38 -0.92 -9.40
CA LEU A 342 7.70 -1.57 -9.46
C LEU A 342 8.23 -1.88 -10.88
N ASN A 343 7.55 -1.45 -11.95
CA ASN A 343 7.95 -1.76 -13.33
C ASN A 343 9.31 -1.14 -13.74
N GLY A 344 9.72 -0.06 -13.08
CA GLY A 344 10.99 0.64 -13.38
C GLY A 344 10.92 1.65 -14.53
N GLY A 345 9.73 1.89 -15.08
CA GLY A 345 9.46 2.86 -16.14
C GLY A 345 8.00 2.76 -16.63
N PRO A 346 7.61 3.58 -17.62
CA PRO A 346 6.28 3.50 -18.23
C PRO A 346 5.98 2.10 -18.78
N LEU A 347 4.71 1.68 -18.68
CA LEU A 347 4.22 0.43 -19.28
C LEU A 347 4.25 0.56 -20.82
N PRO A 348 4.41 -0.54 -21.58
CA PRO A 348 4.26 -0.47 -23.03
C PRO A 348 2.82 -0.13 -23.42
N ASP A 349 2.61 0.45 -24.59
CA ASP A 349 1.31 0.76 -25.15
C ASP A 349 0.69 -0.43 -25.91
N ARG A 350 0.93 -1.67 -25.49
CA ARG A 350 0.50 -2.86 -26.24
C ARG A 350 -0.23 -3.87 -25.37
N GLY A 351 -1.21 -4.53 -25.99
CA GLY A 351 -2.03 -5.54 -25.35
C GLY A 351 -3.14 -4.94 -24.50
N GLU A 352 -3.95 -5.83 -23.93
CA GLU A 352 -5.08 -5.47 -23.09
C GLU A 352 -4.62 -5.32 -21.63
N TYR A 353 -4.87 -4.14 -21.05
CA TYR A 353 -4.61 -3.82 -19.65
C TYR A 353 -5.89 -3.94 -18.84
N PRO A 354 -5.85 -4.59 -17.66
CA PRO A 354 -7.02 -4.65 -16.80
C PRO A 354 -7.24 -3.31 -16.11
N ALA A 355 -8.50 -2.86 -16.04
CA ALA A 355 -8.85 -1.56 -15.52
C ALA A 355 -8.58 -1.38 -14.01
N TYR A 356 -8.39 -2.48 -13.26
CA TYR A 356 -8.08 -2.41 -11.83
C TYR A 356 -6.70 -1.81 -11.52
N ILE A 357 -5.85 -1.59 -12.53
CA ILE A 357 -4.55 -0.90 -12.37
C ILE A 357 -4.68 0.62 -12.32
N ALA A 358 -5.90 1.15 -12.41
CA ALA A 358 -6.16 2.58 -12.29
C ALA A 358 -5.51 3.11 -11.01
N CYS A 359 -4.63 4.08 -11.18
CA CYS A 359 -3.98 4.78 -10.08
C CYS A 359 -4.72 6.07 -9.74
N ASN A 360 -5.52 6.61 -10.66
CA ASN A 360 -6.44 7.69 -10.37
C ASN A 360 -7.89 7.23 -10.57
N LEU A 361 -8.75 7.55 -9.60
CA LEU A 361 -10.18 7.27 -9.62
C LEU A 361 -10.89 8.34 -8.79
N PHE A 362 -11.56 9.28 -9.45
CA PHE A 362 -12.19 10.42 -8.81
C PHE A 362 -13.42 10.90 -9.59
N ASN A 363 -14.21 11.77 -8.97
CA ASN A 363 -15.30 12.51 -9.60
C ASN A 363 -15.04 14.02 -9.41
N GLU A 364 -15.92 14.87 -9.92
CA GLU A 364 -15.80 16.34 -9.84
C GLU A 364 -15.77 16.89 -8.39
N LYS A 365 -16.12 16.08 -7.38
CA LYS A 365 -16.05 16.48 -5.96
C LYS A 365 -14.67 16.26 -5.34
N HIS A 366 -13.81 15.44 -5.94
CA HIS A 366 -12.49 15.10 -5.40
C HIS A 366 -12.54 14.65 -3.94
N GLU A 367 -13.50 13.78 -3.60
CA GLU A 367 -13.66 13.28 -2.23
C GLU A 367 -12.42 12.50 -1.81
N LEU A 368 -11.90 12.81 -0.62
CA LEU A 368 -10.69 12.21 -0.07
C LEU A 368 -10.88 10.74 0.31
N TYR A 369 -11.99 10.46 1.00
CA TYR A 369 -12.21 9.17 1.63
C TYR A 369 -13.06 8.22 0.78
N VAL A 370 -12.82 6.93 0.95
CA VAL A 370 -13.64 5.86 0.36
C VAL A 370 -15.13 6.09 0.58
N ASN A 371 -15.89 5.90 -0.49
CA ASN A 371 -17.34 6.05 -0.50
C ASN A 371 -17.96 4.83 -1.22
N PRO A 372 -18.83 4.04 -0.56
CA PRO A 372 -19.49 2.89 -1.18
C PRO A 372 -20.45 3.29 -2.31
N GLU A 373 -20.75 4.58 -2.46
CA GLU A 373 -21.55 5.11 -3.56
C GLU A 373 -20.71 5.54 -4.76
N ALA A 374 -19.40 5.72 -4.59
CA ALA A 374 -18.48 6.14 -5.64
C ALA A 374 -17.93 4.97 -6.48
N ALA A 375 -17.25 5.34 -7.57
CA ALA A 375 -16.54 4.41 -8.43
C ALA A 375 -15.42 3.72 -7.66
N ARG A 376 -15.25 2.40 -7.86
CA ARG A 376 -14.29 1.60 -7.09
C ARG A 376 -13.90 0.31 -7.77
N VAL A 377 -12.68 -0.14 -7.48
CA VAL A 377 -12.21 -1.48 -7.86
C VAL A 377 -12.96 -2.52 -7.03
N VAL A 378 -13.48 -3.55 -7.69
CA VAL A 378 -14.14 -4.72 -7.07
C VAL A 378 -13.73 -6.00 -7.76
N GLN A 379 -14.13 -7.12 -7.19
CA GLN A 379 -13.91 -8.44 -7.77
C GLN A 379 -15.22 -9.13 -8.11
N ALA A 380 -15.17 -9.98 -9.13
CA ALA A 380 -16.19 -10.97 -9.42
C ALA A 380 -15.54 -12.30 -9.80
N GLY A 381 -16.25 -13.38 -9.54
CA GLY A 381 -15.84 -14.75 -9.84
C GLY A 381 -16.85 -15.74 -9.26
N GLY A 382 -17.01 -16.89 -9.90
CA GLY A 382 -17.79 -18.01 -9.37
C GLY A 382 -16.89 -19.09 -8.80
N GLU A 383 -17.47 -20.10 -8.16
CA GLU A 383 -16.73 -21.27 -7.68
C GLU A 383 -15.87 -21.87 -8.82
N GLY A 384 -14.59 -22.10 -8.52
CA GLY A 384 -13.64 -22.70 -9.46
C GLY A 384 -13.03 -21.76 -10.52
N GLN A 385 -13.33 -20.46 -10.50
CA GLN A 385 -12.64 -19.46 -11.32
C GLN A 385 -11.76 -18.56 -10.44
N TYR A 386 -10.58 -18.19 -10.94
CA TYR A 386 -9.81 -17.12 -10.31
C TYR A 386 -10.64 -15.82 -10.40
N PRO A 387 -10.87 -15.13 -9.27
CA PRO A 387 -11.60 -13.86 -9.30
C PRO A 387 -10.86 -12.86 -10.19
N TYR A 388 -11.62 -12.13 -11.00
CA TYR A 388 -11.12 -11.02 -11.79
C TYR A 388 -11.61 -9.69 -11.19
N ALA A 389 -10.75 -8.67 -11.26
CA ALA A 389 -11.09 -7.34 -10.79
C ALA A 389 -11.50 -6.40 -11.93
N TYR A 390 -12.36 -5.43 -11.62
CA TYR A 390 -12.85 -4.41 -12.54
C TYR A 390 -13.29 -3.17 -11.74
N ILE A 391 -13.51 -2.04 -12.42
CA ILE A 391 -14.06 -0.83 -11.77
C ILE A 391 -15.58 -0.84 -11.93
N ARG A 392 -16.31 -0.72 -10.83
CA ARG A 392 -17.78 -0.56 -10.81
C ARG A 392 -18.19 0.86 -10.44
N ARG A 393 -19.46 1.18 -10.68
CA ARG A 393 -20.11 2.46 -10.32
C ARG A 393 -19.43 3.69 -10.91
N ILE A 394 -18.95 3.56 -12.15
CA ILE A 394 -18.58 4.74 -12.94
C ILE A 394 -19.88 5.45 -13.30
N SER A 395 -20.04 6.68 -12.81
CA SER A 395 -21.18 7.55 -13.06
C SER A 395 -20.74 8.84 -13.75
N ASP A 396 -21.69 9.70 -14.10
CA ASP A 396 -21.39 11.01 -14.71
C ASP A 396 -20.29 11.76 -13.95
N GLY A 397 -19.33 12.30 -14.69
CA GLY A 397 -18.17 13.03 -14.14
C GLY A 397 -17.08 12.15 -13.52
N THR A 398 -17.26 10.82 -13.44
CA THR A 398 -16.19 9.92 -12.98
C THR A 398 -15.06 9.90 -13.98
N THR A 399 -13.82 10.08 -13.50
CA THR A 399 -12.60 9.93 -14.28
C THR A 399 -11.77 8.77 -13.75
N VAL A 400 -11.34 7.91 -14.66
CA VAL A 400 -10.42 6.79 -14.42
C VAL A 400 -9.09 7.12 -15.10
N GLY A 401 -7.99 7.14 -14.34
CA GLY A 401 -6.66 7.47 -14.84
C GLY A 401 -5.64 6.35 -14.67
N PHE A 402 -4.81 6.18 -15.69
CA PHE A 402 -3.75 5.17 -15.77
C PHE A 402 -2.42 5.87 -16.11
N LYS A 403 -1.39 5.66 -15.30
CA LYS A 403 -0.11 6.39 -15.40
C LYS A 403 1.07 5.42 -15.27
N TYR A 404 2.05 5.38 -16.15
CA TYR A 404 2.18 5.97 -17.47
C TYR A 404 2.47 4.87 -18.49
N PHE A 405 2.34 5.21 -19.77
CA PHE A 405 2.63 4.34 -20.89
C PHE A 405 3.70 4.99 -21.79
N ASP A 406 4.57 4.19 -22.40
CA ASP A 406 5.46 4.63 -23.48
C ASP A 406 4.71 4.47 -24.81
N CYS A 407 3.98 5.52 -25.20
CA CYS A 407 3.10 5.53 -26.37
C CYS A 407 3.86 5.87 -27.66
N ARG A 408 3.59 5.12 -28.73
CA ARG A 408 4.22 5.30 -30.05
C ARG A 408 3.22 5.07 -31.17
N ALA A 409 2.86 6.15 -31.87
CA ALA A 409 1.91 6.12 -32.98
C ALA A 409 0.60 5.41 -32.62
N VAL A 410 0.05 5.73 -31.44
CA VAL A 410 -1.26 5.24 -31.01
C VAL A 410 -2.33 5.86 -31.92
N LYS A 411 -3.15 4.99 -32.54
CA LYS A 411 -4.22 5.37 -33.46
C LYS A 411 -5.61 5.30 -32.84
N GLY A 412 -5.77 4.71 -31.67
CA GLY A 412 -7.07 4.62 -31.02
C GLY A 412 -7.01 3.98 -29.63
N ILE A 413 -8.16 3.92 -28.98
CA ILE A 413 -8.35 3.23 -27.70
C ILE A 413 -9.56 2.31 -27.84
N ARG A 414 -9.45 1.10 -27.29
CA ARG A 414 -10.55 0.19 -27.04
C ARG A 414 -10.77 0.05 -25.54
N ILE A 415 -12.03 0.00 -25.11
CA ILE A 415 -12.42 -0.28 -23.73
C ILE A 415 -13.44 -1.41 -23.67
N LEU A 416 -13.39 -2.20 -22.61
CA LEU A 416 -14.34 -3.28 -22.34
C LEU A 416 -15.25 -2.88 -21.18
N THR A 417 -16.51 -2.58 -21.49
CA THR A 417 -17.48 -2.06 -20.53
C THR A 417 -18.68 -2.98 -20.35
N ARG A 418 -19.38 -2.83 -19.22
CA ARG A 418 -20.72 -3.38 -18.98
C ARG A 418 -21.51 -2.28 -18.29
N ALA A 419 -22.71 -1.97 -18.77
CA ALA A 419 -23.36 -0.72 -18.41
C ALA A 419 -24.87 -0.85 -18.26
N TYR A 420 -25.40 -0.31 -17.18
CA TYR A 420 -26.80 0.11 -17.08
C TYR A 420 -26.83 1.62 -17.25
N ALA A 421 -26.29 2.08 -18.37
CA ALA A 421 -25.99 3.48 -18.61
C ALA A 421 -26.11 3.82 -20.10
N ASN A 422 -26.32 5.09 -20.42
CA ASN A 422 -26.14 5.64 -21.76
C ASN A 422 -25.26 6.89 -21.65
N GLY A 423 -24.23 6.98 -22.48
CA GLY A 423 -23.27 8.08 -22.42
C GLY A 423 -22.04 7.84 -23.28
N ILE A 424 -20.98 8.55 -22.97
CA ILE A 424 -19.68 8.44 -23.63
C ILE A 424 -18.56 8.38 -22.59
N PHE A 425 -17.46 7.72 -22.96
CA PHE A 425 -16.16 8.01 -22.36
C PHE A 425 -15.42 9.01 -23.23
N GLU A 426 -15.01 10.14 -22.65
CA GLU A 426 -14.04 11.05 -23.23
C GLU A 426 -12.62 10.53 -22.95
N ILE A 427 -11.78 10.53 -23.97
CA ILE A 427 -10.39 10.07 -23.89
C ILE A 427 -9.44 11.26 -23.86
N ARG A 428 -8.52 11.30 -22.89
CA ARG A 428 -7.49 12.34 -22.75
C ARG A 428 -6.13 11.71 -22.44
N ALA A 429 -5.05 12.38 -22.85
CA ALA A 429 -3.67 11.98 -22.52
C ALA A 429 -3.12 12.65 -21.24
N SER A 430 -3.85 13.62 -20.68
CA SER A 430 -3.45 14.34 -19.46
C SER A 430 -4.67 14.77 -18.64
N TYR A 431 -4.45 15.04 -17.35
CA TYR A 431 -5.47 15.52 -16.43
C TYR A 431 -6.06 16.85 -16.94
N GLY A 432 -7.38 16.91 -17.11
CA GLY A 432 -8.07 18.10 -17.63
C GLY A 432 -7.61 18.54 -19.03
N GLY A 433 -6.83 17.72 -19.75
CA GLY A 433 -6.30 18.02 -21.08
C GLY A 433 -7.37 18.02 -22.15
N GLU A 434 -7.01 18.07 -23.42
CA GLU A 434 -7.97 18.06 -24.54
C GLU A 434 -8.64 16.68 -24.74
N VAL A 435 -9.93 16.66 -25.15
CA VAL A 435 -10.59 15.42 -25.61
C VAL A 435 -10.02 15.03 -26.97
N LEU A 436 -9.39 13.86 -27.02
CA LEU A 436 -8.81 13.28 -28.23
C LEU A 436 -9.80 12.42 -29.01
N GLY A 437 -10.77 11.84 -28.32
CA GLY A 437 -11.80 10.98 -28.91
C GLY A 437 -12.86 10.59 -27.89
N THR A 438 -13.92 9.95 -28.37
CA THR A 438 -15.03 9.48 -27.54
C THR A 438 -15.42 8.04 -27.88
N ILE A 439 -15.80 7.27 -26.87
CA ILE A 439 -16.34 5.91 -27.04
C ILE A 439 -17.77 5.90 -26.49
N GLU A 440 -18.74 5.55 -27.34
CA GLU A 440 -20.14 5.42 -26.90
C GLU A 440 -20.33 4.23 -25.97
N VAL A 441 -21.16 4.43 -24.95
CA VAL A 441 -21.60 3.40 -24.02
C VAL A 441 -23.11 3.37 -24.04
N HIS A 442 -23.64 2.19 -24.33
CA HIS A 442 -25.07 1.90 -24.32
C HIS A 442 -25.38 0.87 -23.23
N ASN A 443 -26.66 0.72 -22.91
CA ASN A 443 -27.10 -0.30 -21.96
C ASN A 443 -26.74 -1.70 -22.47
N GLU A 444 -25.93 -2.43 -21.71
CA GLU A 444 -25.38 -3.73 -22.06
C GLU A 444 -25.25 -4.61 -20.80
N ASN A 445 -25.87 -5.80 -20.86
CA ASN A 445 -25.83 -6.79 -19.78
C ASN A 445 -24.53 -7.61 -19.76
N ILE A 446 -23.78 -7.61 -20.86
CA ILE A 446 -22.53 -8.36 -21.03
C ILE A 446 -21.35 -7.39 -21.19
N TRP A 447 -20.14 -7.90 -20.99
CA TRP A 447 -18.93 -7.17 -21.33
C TRP A 447 -18.87 -6.95 -22.85
N LYS A 448 -18.85 -5.70 -23.29
CA LYS A 448 -18.82 -5.31 -24.70
C LYS A 448 -17.67 -4.34 -24.97
N ALA A 449 -16.97 -4.57 -26.07
CA ALA A 449 -15.91 -3.69 -26.52
C ALA A 449 -16.52 -2.48 -27.25
N GLY A 450 -16.03 -1.29 -26.91
CA GLY A 450 -16.21 -0.07 -27.68
C GLY A 450 -14.83 0.50 -28.03
N GLU A 451 -14.70 1.14 -29.18
CA GLU A 451 -13.43 1.70 -29.65
C GLU A 451 -13.60 3.09 -30.27
N CYS A 452 -12.53 3.87 -30.20
CA CYS A 452 -12.40 5.16 -30.84
C CYS A 452 -11.08 5.21 -31.59
N MET A 453 -11.13 5.63 -32.86
CA MET A 453 -9.94 5.92 -33.66
C MET A 453 -9.68 7.43 -33.66
N PHE A 454 -8.43 7.81 -33.46
CA PHE A 454 -7.95 9.17 -33.46
C PHE A 454 -7.73 9.65 -34.90
N THR A 455 -8.75 10.28 -35.49
CA THR A 455 -8.69 10.81 -36.87
C THR A 455 -8.25 12.27 -36.92
N ASP A 456 -8.71 13.08 -35.95
CA ASP A 456 -8.55 14.54 -36.00
C ASP A 456 -7.44 15.04 -35.07
N LYS A 457 -7.19 14.31 -33.98
CA LYS A 457 -6.21 14.65 -32.95
C LYS A 457 -5.39 13.42 -32.61
N ALA A 458 -4.07 13.51 -32.78
CA ALA A 458 -3.19 12.41 -32.45
C ALA A 458 -3.07 12.23 -30.93
N PHE A 459 -3.01 10.97 -30.49
CA PHE A 459 -2.53 10.67 -29.15
C PHE A 459 -1.01 10.93 -29.13
N PRO A 460 -0.49 11.73 -28.18
CA PRO A 460 0.91 12.11 -28.19
C PRO A 460 1.84 10.92 -27.96
N ASP A 461 3.03 10.96 -28.57
CA ASP A 461 4.07 9.96 -28.36
C ASP A 461 4.84 10.20 -27.04
N GLY A 462 5.57 9.19 -26.57
CA GLY A 462 6.41 9.23 -25.37
C GLY A 462 5.67 8.82 -24.09
N LYS A 463 6.15 9.30 -22.94
CA LYS A 463 5.55 9.01 -21.63
C LYS A 463 4.20 9.73 -21.51
N GLN A 464 3.10 8.99 -21.58
CA GLN A 464 1.74 9.51 -21.53
C GLN A 464 0.89 8.85 -20.45
N ALA A 465 -0.08 9.59 -19.93
CA ALA A 465 -1.17 9.03 -19.13
C ALA A 465 -2.36 8.69 -20.05
N LEU A 466 -3.27 7.87 -19.57
CA LEU A 466 -4.59 7.69 -20.18
C LEU A 466 -5.65 8.06 -19.14
N TYR A 467 -6.51 9.01 -19.48
CA TYR A 467 -7.67 9.39 -18.69
C TYR A 467 -8.95 9.10 -19.48
N LEU A 468 -9.90 8.44 -18.82
CA LEU A 468 -11.23 8.12 -19.32
C LEU A 468 -12.27 8.80 -18.42
N THR A 469 -12.94 9.82 -18.93
CA THR A 469 -14.01 10.52 -18.18
C THR A 469 -15.36 10.13 -18.72
N PHE A 470 -16.23 9.58 -17.88
CA PHE A 470 -17.59 9.23 -18.29
C PHE A 470 -18.51 10.44 -18.23
N LYS A 471 -19.26 10.67 -19.31
CA LYS A 471 -20.33 11.68 -19.39
C LYS A 471 -21.63 10.99 -19.83
N GLY A 472 -22.66 11.00 -18.98
CA GLY A 472 -23.90 10.27 -19.28
C GLY A 472 -24.82 10.05 -18.09
N THR A 473 -25.70 9.07 -18.21
CA THR A 473 -26.68 8.69 -17.17
C THR A 473 -26.53 7.22 -16.79
N GLY A 474 -26.87 6.87 -15.56
CA GLY A 474 -26.79 5.49 -15.06
C GLY A 474 -25.40 5.11 -14.55
N GLY A 475 -25.16 3.80 -14.43
CA GLY A 475 -23.92 3.24 -13.89
C GLY A 475 -23.19 2.33 -14.87
N CYS A 476 -21.89 2.57 -15.05
CA CYS A 476 -21.01 1.80 -15.92
C CYS A 476 -19.98 1.02 -15.09
N SER A 477 -19.48 -0.07 -15.65
CA SER A 477 -18.31 -0.82 -15.19
C SER A 477 -17.28 -0.90 -16.30
N LEU A 478 -16.00 -0.79 -15.95
CA LEU A 478 -14.86 -0.88 -16.86
C LEU A 478 -13.98 -2.06 -16.45
N LYS A 479 -13.76 -3.00 -17.37
CA LYS A 479 -12.96 -4.21 -17.11
C LYS A 479 -11.54 -4.10 -17.66
N ALA A 480 -11.38 -3.52 -18.83
CA ALA A 480 -10.09 -3.44 -19.50
C ALA A 480 -10.03 -2.31 -20.53
N PHE A 481 -8.83 -1.96 -20.96
CA PHE A 481 -8.56 -1.06 -22.07
C PHE A 481 -7.35 -1.54 -22.90
N GLU A 482 -7.24 -1.05 -24.13
CA GLU A 482 -6.15 -1.38 -25.05
C GLU A 482 -5.86 -0.18 -25.95
N PHE A 483 -4.57 0.09 -26.21
CA PHE A 483 -4.14 1.04 -27.23
C PHE A 483 -4.13 0.36 -28.61
N LEU A 484 -4.63 1.07 -29.63
CA LEU A 484 -4.74 0.57 -31.00
C LEU A 484 -3.67 1.21 -31.88
N HIS A 485 -3.12 0.45 -32.83
CA HIS A 485 -2.00 0.87 -33.71
C HIS A 485 -2.24 0.57 -35.18
#